data_AF-A0AAJ1YH37-F1
#
_entry.id   AF-A0AAJ1YH37-F1
#
_cell.length_a   1.000
_cell.length_b   1.000
_cell.length_c   1.000
_cell.angle_alpha   90.00
_cell.angle_beta   90.00
_cell.angle_gamma   90.00
#
_symmetry.space_group_name_H-M   'P 1'
#
loop_
_entity.id
_entity.type
_entity.pdbx_description
1 polymer ?
#
loop_
_entity_poly.entity_id
_entity_poly.type
_entity_poly.pdbx_seq_one_letter_code
_entity_poly.pdbx_strand_id
1 'polypeptide(L)'
;MDVFNNYAEVLAAKDFTSLWGVGIESAIYAEKNAIDLANGIPARKIIKRYVGEHIFTSDNLVNGTPTDLLAVYNASVSTADQLTDNVGWVPTLRLHVDEVSEVKAIVTSQAGAGIIDSTLP
;
A
#
# COMPACT_ATOMS: atom_id res chain seq x y z
N MET A 1 10.50 1.72 5.67
CA MET A 1 10.38 1.32 4.25
C MET A 1 9.51 2.35 3.54
N ASP A 2 10.00 2.89 2.43
CA ASP A 2 9.24 3.80 1.57
C ASP A 2 8.40 2.99 0.57
N VAL A 3 7.09 3.22 0.48
CA VAL A 3 6.16 2.51 -0.41
C VAL A 3 5.26 3.51 -1.12
N PHE A 4 5.57 3.86 -2.36
CA PHE A 4 4.79 4.85 -3.11
C PHE A 4 4.57 4.43 -4.58
N ASN A 5 3.47 4.92 -5.16
CA ASN A 5 3.06 4.68 -6.55
C ASN A 5 3.12 3.19 -7.00
N ASN A 6 2.79 2.25 -6.10
CA ASN A 6 2.61 0.86 -6.47
C ASN A 6 1.17 0.59 -6.90
N TYR A 7 1.00 -0.33 -7.85
CA TYR A 7 -0.29 -0.95 -8.17
C TYR A 7 -0.31 -2.40 -7.68
N ALA A 8 -1.33 -2.78 -6.92
CA ALA A 8 -1.55 -4.15 -6.50
C ALA A 8 -2.94 -4.61 -6.92
N GLU A 9 -3.02 -5.79 -7.56
CA GLU A 9 -4.29 -6.43 -7.91
C GLU A 9 -4.40 -7.78 -7.19
N VAL A 10 -5.47 -7.94 -6.40
CA VAL A 10 -5.74 -9.14 -5.61
C VAL A 10 -6.99 -9.82 -6.15
N LEU A 11 -6.79 -10.90 -6.91
CA LEU A 11 -7.84 -11.55 -7.69
C LEU A 11 -8.74 -12.50 -6.90
N ALA A 12 -8.30 -13.00 -5.74
CA ALA A 12 -9.07 -13.96 -4.96
C ALA A 12 -8.75 -13.93 -3.46
N ALA A 13 -9.77 -14.18 -2.63
CA ALA A 13 -9.65 -14.16 -1.18
C ALA A 13 -8.93 -15.39 -0.60
N LYS A 14 -8.90 -16.51 -1.34
CA LYS A 14 -8.51 -17.84 -0.84
C LYS A 14 -7.11 -17.87 -0.22
N ASP A 15 -6.19 -17.07 -0.75
CA ASP A 15 -4.79 -17.04 -0.31
C ASP A 15 -4.31 -15.63 0.09
N PHE A 16 -5.20 -14.63 0.02
CA PHE A 16 -4.83 -13.26 0.36
C PHE A 16 -4.82 -13.04 1.88
N THR A 17 -3.60 -12.86 2.41
CA THR A 17 -3.37 -12.55 3.82
C THR A 17 -3.32 -11.05 4.06
N SER A 18 -2.37 -10.36 3.40
CA SER A 18 -2.18 -8.91 3.49
C SER A 18 -1.23 -8.39 2.42
N LEU A 19 -1.26 -7.08 2.16
CA LEU A 19 -0.23 -6.40 1.36
C LEU A 19 0.91 -5.89 2.23
N TRP A 20 0.59 -5.22 3.34
CA TRP A 20 1.58 -4.61 4.23
C TRP A 20 1.53 -5.26 5.61
N GLY A 21 2.62 -5.96 5.94
CA GLY A 21 2.83 -6.59 7.24
C GLY A 21 3.58 -5.66 8.20
N VAL A 22 2.97 -5.31 9.32
CA VAL A 22 3.54 -4.43 10.35
C VAL A 22 4.23 -5.29 11.42
N GLY A 23 5.53 -5.45 11.26
CA GLY A 23 6.42 -6.28 12.10
C GLY A 23 7.10 -5.49 13.23
N ILE A 24 7.95 -6.18 14.01
CA ILE A 24 8.73 -5.52 15.08
C ILE A 24 9.55 -4.38 14.48
N GLU A 25 9.43 -3.19 15.06
CA GLU A 25 10.17 -1.98 14.66
C GLU A 25 9.99 -1.58 13.18
N SER A 26 8.93 -2.08 12.52
CA SER A 26 8.63 -1.65 11.16
C SER A 26 8.18 -0.19 11.14
N ALA A 27 8.76 0.60 10.23
CA ALA A 27 8.38 1.99 9.98
C ALA A 27 8.01 2.15 8.49
N ILE A 28 6.85 1.63 8.10
CA ILE A 28 6.35 1.67 6.72
C ILE A 28 5.69 3.02 6.46
N TYR A 29 6.14 3.72 5.42
CA TYR A 29 5.53 4.95 4.94
C TYR A 29 4.91 4.66 3.57
N ALA A 30 3.59 4.49 3.51
CA ALA A 30 2.87 4.04 2.32
C ALA A 30 1.91 5.12 1.78
N GLU A 31 2.27 5.76 0.67
CA GLU A 31 1.45 6.81 0.07
C GLU A 31 1.12 6.57 -1.41
N LYS A 32 -0.02 7.12 -1.87
CA LYS A 32 -0.37 7.16 -3.29
C LYS A 32 -0.22 5.81 -4.01
N ASN A 33 -0.62 4.71 -3.37
CA ASN A 33 -0.71 3.39 -3.99
C ASN A 33 -2.14 3.12 -4.47
N ALA A 34 -2.28 2.39 -5.58
CA ALA A 34 -3.56 1.93 -6.11
C ALA A 34 -3.73 0.43 -5.84
N ILE A 35 -4.85 0.03 -5.25
CA ILE A 35 -5.09 -1.35 -4.84
C ILE A 35 -6.46 -1.79 -5.36
N ASP A 36 -6.47 -2.81 -6.21
CA ASP A 36 -7.69 -3.45 -6.65
C ASP A 36 -7.89 -4.78 -5.91
N LEU A 37 -9.04 -4.90 -5.25
CA LEU A 37 -9.44 -6.07 -4.48
C LEU A 37 -10.67 -6.69 -5.12
N ALA A 38 -10.59 -7.99 -5.43
CA ALA A 38 -11.74 -8.76 -5.85
C ALA A 38 -12.86 -8.74 -4.82
N ASN A 39 -14.09 -8.94 -5.31
CA ASN A 39 -15.29 -8.96 -4.48
C ASN A 39 -15.15 -9.92 -3.29
N GLY A 40 -15.56 -9.44 -2.11
CA GLY A 40 -15.49 -10.20 -0.85
C GLY A 40 -14.18 -10.06 -0.08
N ILE A 41 -13.16 -9.36 -0.61
CA ILE A 41 -11.95 -9.01 0.14
C ILE A 41 -12.13 -7.64 0.79
N PRO A 42 -12.16 -7.55 2.13
CA PRO A 42 -12.32 -6.27 2.79
C PRO A 42 -11.00 -5.49 2.85
N ALA A 43 -11.07 -4.17 2.67
CA ALA A 43 -9.90 -3.28 2.71
C ALA A 43 -9.06 -3.38 4.00
N ARG A 44 -9.68 -3.73 5.14
CA ARG A 44 -8.95 -3.98 6.41
C ARG A 44 -7.86 -5.04 6.32
N LYS A 45 -7.91 -5.94 5.32
CA LYS A 45 -6.87 -6.95 5.09
C LYS A 45 -5.62 -6.40 4.43
N ILE A 46 -5.65 -5.19 3.85
CA ILE A 46 -4.46 -4.58 3.23
C ILE A 46 -3.33 -4.48 4.25
N ILE A 47 -3.65 -4.05 5.47
CA ILE A 47 -2.72 -3.97 6.60
C ILE A 47 -2.91 -5.20 7.49
N LYS A 48 -1.82 -5.82 7.91
CA LYS A 48 -1.81 -6.82 8.98
C LYS A 48 -0.76 -6.47 10.01
N ARG A 49 -1.20 -6.24 11.25
CA ARG A 49 -0.29 -6.23 12.40
C ARG A 49 0.18 -7.66 12.69
N TYR A 50 1.49 -7.82 12.78
CA TYR A 50 2.08 -8.98 13.42
C TYR A 50 2.37 -8.63 14.88
N VAL A 51 3.33 -7.74 15.09
CA VAL A 51 3.77 -7.30 16.44
C VAL A 51 4.24 -5.84 16.44
N GLY A 52 4.21 -5.16 15.29
CA GLY A 52 4.59 -3.75 15.21
C GLY A 52 3.51 -2.81 15.72
N GLU A 53 3.86 -1.52 15.71
CA GLU A 53 3.08 -0.47 16.38
C GLU A 53 2.74 0.69 15.44
N HIS A 54 3.49 0.87 14.36
CA HIS A 54 3.40 2.07 13.52
C HIS A 54 3.33 1.74 12.03
N ILE A 55 2.44 2.43 11.33
CA ILE A 55 2.40 2.49 9.86
C ILE A 55 1.78 3.83 9.45
N PHE A 56 2.44 4.55 8.55
CA PHE A 56 1.88 5.74 7.95
C PHE A 56 1.24 5.35 6.62
N THR A 57 -0.03 5.72 6.42
CA THR A 57 -0.72 5.54 5.14
C THR A 57 -1.42 6.82 4.71
N SER A 58 -1.26 7.24 3.47
CA SER A 58 -1.93 8.44 2.95
C SER A 58 -2.27 8.33 1.46
N ASP A 59 -3.35 8.98 1.04
CA ASP A 59 -3.75 9.13 -0.37
C ASP A 59 -3.78 7.84 -1.20
N ASN A 60 -4.14 6.71 -0.59
CA ASN A 60 -4.25 5.42 -1.29
C ASN A 60 -5.66 5.23 -1.88
N LEU A 61 -5.75 4.60 -3.05
CA LEU A 61 -7.01 4.18 -3.66
C LEU A 61 -7.24 2.69 -3.45
N VAL A 62 -8.45 2.32 -3.01
CA VAL A 62 -8.94 0.94 -3.04
C VAL A 62 -10.11 0.86 -4.00
N ASN A 63 -10.00 0.03 -5.04
CA ASN A 63 -11.00 -0.08 -6.11
C ASN A 63 -11.38 1.30 -6.68
N GLY A 64 -10.39 2.16 -6.91
CA GLY A 64 -10.57 3.53 -7.41
C GLY A 64 -11.12 4.55 -6.40
N THR A 65 -11.32 4.18 -5.13
CA THR A 65 -11.88 5.07 -4.10
C THR A 65 -10.84 5.45 -3.04
N PRO A 66 -10.68 6.74 -2.70
CA PRO A 66 -9.82 7.16 -1.59
C PRO A 66 -10.20 6.44 -0.30
N THR A 67 -9.22 5.79 0.34
CA THR A 67 -9.46 4.98 1.53
C THR A 67 -8.42 5.28 2.59
N ASP A 68 -8.88 5.65 3.79
CA ASP A 68 -8.04 5.74 4.98
C ASP A 68 -7.77 4.32 5.51
N LEU A 69 -6.66 3.73 5.07
CA LEU A 69 -6.30 2.35 5.37
C LEU A 69 -6.01 2.13 6.85
N LEU A 70 -5.38 3.11 7.52
CA LEU A 70 -5.11 3.03 8.96
C LEU A 70 -6.41 3.06 9.75
N ALA A 71 -7.33 3.98 9.45
CA ALA A 71 -8.63 4.03 10.11
C ALA A 71 -9.45 2.76 9.86
N VAL A 72 -9.48 2.26 8.62
CA VAL A 72 -10.17 1.01 8.27
C VAL A 72 -9.60 -0.20 9.04
N TYR A 73 -8.28 -0.27 9.20
CA TYR A 73 -7.64 -1.30 10.02
C TYR A 73 -8.00 -1.14 11.50
N ASN A 74 -7.78 0.05 12.07
CA ASN A 74 -7.97 0.33 13.50
C ASN A 74 -9.43 0.15 13.95
N ALA A 75 -10.40 0.42 13.09
CA ALA A 75 -11.82 0.18 13.36
C ALA A 75 -12.20 -1.31 13.41
N SER A 76 -11.31 -2.21 12.95
CA SER A 76 -11.57 -3.65 12.87
C SER A 76 -10.90 -4.48 13.96
N VAL A 77 -10.12 -3.85 14.85
CA VAL A 77 -9.32 -4.51 15.89
C VAL A 77 -9.58 -3.91 17.27
N SER A 78 -9.08 -4.58 18.31
CA SER A 78 -9.14 -4.06 19.68
C SER A 78 -8.22 -2.85 19.86
N THR A 79 -8.47 -1.99 20.85
CA THR A 79 -7.59 -0.84 21.15
C THR A 79 -6.13 -1.25 21.41
N ALA A 80 -5.90 -2.44 21.98
CA ALA A 80 -4.55 -2.96 22.23
C ALA A 80 -3.79 -3.35 20.96
N ASP A 81 -4.50 -3.54 19.84
CA ASP A 81 -3.94 -3.92 18.54
C ASP A 81 -3.94 -2.76 17.53
N GLN A 82 -4.44 -1.58 17.92
CA GLN A 82 -4.43 -0.42 17.06
C GLN A 82 -2.99 0.04 16.77
N LEU A 83 -2.79 0.46 15.53
CA LEU A 83 -1.53 1.04 15.07
C LEU A 83 -1.63 2.56 15.11
N THR A 84 -0.50 3.23 15.23
CA THR A 84 -0.42 4.69 15.04
C THR A 84 0.28 5.04 13.73
N ASP A 85 0.15 6.28 13.31
CA ASP A 85 0.78 6.83 12.11
C ASP A 85 2.22 7.35 12.34
N ASN A 86 2.67 7.36 13.59
CA ASN A 86 3.97 7.90 13.99
C ASN A 86 5.11 6.94 13.66
N VAL A 87 5.51 6.88 12.39
CA VAL A 87 6.63 6.05 11.95
C VAL A 87 8.01 6.70 12.20
N GLY A 88 8.06 7.95 12.65
CA GLY A 88 9.29 8.64 13.07
C GLY A 88 10.18 9.17 11.94
N TRP A 89 9.73 9.09 10.68
CA TRP A 89 10.47 9.61 9.52
C TRP A 89 9.53 9.96 8.36
N VAL A 90 10.03 10.77 7.41
CA VAL A 90 9.36 11.11 6.15
C VAL A 90 10.36 10.90 5.01
N PRO A 91 9.99 10.25 3.89
CA PRO A 91 10.87 10.07 2.74
C PRO A 91 11.26 11.41 2.10
N THR A 92 12.54 11.59 1.78
CA THR A 92 13.08 12.83 1.17
C THR A 92 13.77 12.61 -0.17
N LEU A 93 13.92 11.35 -0.61
CA LEU A 93 14.72 10.96 -1.79
C LEU A 93 13.85 10.57 -3.00
N ARG A 94 12.60 11.01 -3.06
CA ARG A 94 11.72 10.79 -4.22
C ARG A 94 11.91 11.91 -5.23
N LEU A 95 12.25 11.57 -6.48
CA LEU A 95 12.38 12.56 -7.57
C LEU A 95 11.02 13.06 -8.04
N HIS A 96 10.04 12.17 -8.07
CA HIS A 96 8.67 12.43 -8.48
C HIS A 96 7.73 11.47 -7.76
N VAL A 97 6.50 11.92 -7.52
CA VAL A 97 5.41 11.09 -7.02
C VAL A 97 4.18 11.40 -7.89
N ASP A 98 3.74 10.40 -8.65
CA ASP A 98 2.59 10.50 -9.54
C ASP A 98 1.28 10.69 -8.77
N GLU A 99 0.27 11.23 -9.44
CA GLU A 99 -1.09 11.28 -8.89
C GLU A 99 -1.67 9.87 -8.78
N VAL A 100 -2.29 9.54 -7.63
CA VAL A 100 -2.73 8.16 -7.35
C VAL A 100 -3.74 7.62 -8.36
N SER A 101 -4.51 8.50 -9.01
CA SER A 101 -5.43 8.13 -10.09
C SER A 101 -4.74 7.62 -11.35
N GLU A 102 -3.47 7.97 -11.57
CA GLU A 102 -2.68 7.60 -12.74
C GLU A 102 -1.82 6.37 -12.50
N VAL A 103 -1.49 6.08 -11.24
CA VAL A 103 -0.59 4.99 -10.82
C VAL A 103 -0.92 3.66 -11.46
N LYS A 104 -2.20 3.25 -11.50
CA LYS A 104 -2.60 1.98 -12.13
C LYS A 104 -2.20 1.93 -13.60
N ALA A 105 -2.45 3.00 -14.36
CA ALA A 105 -2.17 3.05 -15.79
C ALA A 105 -0.64 3.09 -16.05
N ILE A 106 0.08 3.88 -15.25
CA ILE A 106 1.54 4.00 -15.31
C ILE A 106 2.18 2.64 -15.02
N VAL A 107 1.88 2.02 -13.87
CA VAL A 107 2.50 0.75 -13.47
C VAL A 107 2.17 -0.36 -14.46
N THR A 108 0.92 -0.46 -14.93
CA THR A 108 0.55 -1.51 -15.90
C THR A 108 1.27 -1.35 -17.24
N SER A 109 1.64 -0.13 -17.63
CA SER A 109 2.37 0.12 -18.89
C SER A 109 3.89 0.11 -18.75
N GLN A 110 4.42 0.35 -17.55
CA GLN A 110 5.85 0.60 -17.33
C GLN A 110 6.57 -0.47 -16.50
N ALA A 111 5.86 -1.22 -15.67
CA ALA A 111 6.46 -2.24 -14.81
C ALA A 111 6.54 -3.60 -15.51
N GLY A 112 7.69 -4.26 -15.38
CA GLY A 112 7.91 -5.62 -15.89
C GLY A 112 9.12 -5.72 -16.83
N ALA A 113 9.51 -6.95 -17.12
CA ALA A 113 10.57 -7.22 -18.08
C ALA A 113 10.12 -6.91 -19.51
N GLY A 114 11.05 -6.46 -20.36
CA GLY A 114 10.81 -6.22 -21.79
C GLY A 114 10.06 -4.92 -22.11
N ILE A 115 9.78 -4.08 -21.13
CA ILE A 115 9.16 -2.77 -21.35
C ILE A 115 10.16 -1.74 -21.89
N ILE A 116 11.39 -1.77 -21.37
CA ILE A 116 12.48 -0.92 -21.86
C ILE A 116 13.17 -1.67 -23.00
N ASP A 117 13.42 -0.96 -24.09
CA ASP A 117 14.20 -1.49 -25.20
C ASP A 117 15.65 -1.73 -24.75
N SER A 118 16.03 -2.99 -24.63
CA SER A 118 17.38 -3.42 -24.23
C SER A 118 18.47 -3.09 -25.25
N THR A 119 18.09 -2.59 -26.44
CA THR A 119 19.03 -2.21 -27.50
C THR A 119 19.31 -0.70 -27.53
N LEU A 120 18.60 0.09 -26.72
CA LEU A 120 18.92 1.49 -26.50
C LEU A 120 20.06 1.58 -25.47
N PRO A 121 21.09 2.42 -25.73
CA PRO A 121 22.26 2.57 -24.87
C PRO A 121 21.96 3.18 -23.50
#